data_AF-A0A7J4IW22-F1
#
_entry.id   AF-A0A7J4IW22-F1
#
_cell.length_a   1.000
_cell.length_b   1.000
_cell.length_c   1.000
_cell.angle_alpha   90.00
_cell.angle_beta   90.00
_cell.angle_gamma   90.00
#
_symmetry.space_group_name_H-M   'P 1'
#
loop_
_entity.id
_entity.type
_entity.pdbx_description
1 polymer ?
#
loop_
_entity_poly.entity_id
_entity_poly.type
_entity_poly.pdbx_seq_one_letter_code
_entity_poly.pdbx_strand_id
1 'polypeptide(L)'
;MKFFKYAFGLIGCNIYRLARVFPNNDPIMGIMLPFARKDKWWKAPAFAFLTMFSFDLVTSGIGLWTWVTAITYALLGAAFHFYFRFKEKVSIKTYLGAGALGVLAFDFVTGVLLGPALFGMPIEMAFLGQIPFTIMHLMSVSALIIVVTPYLDKDAENVPVIVLKKSVQAIGQLFKLRV
;
A
#
# COMPACT_ATOMS: atom_id res chain seq x y z
N MET A 1 9.64 9.82 17.19
CA MET A 1 8.69 8.71 16.86
C MET A 1 8.04 8.80 15.47
N LYS A 2 7.54 9.95 15.00
CA LYS A 2 6.82 10.02 13.70
C LYS A 2 7.68 9.77 12.46
N PHE A 3 8.98 10.04 12.48
CA PHE A 3 9.87 9.80 11.34
C PHE A 3 10.13 8.30 11.11
N PHE A 4 10.40 7.56 12.19
CA PHE A 4 10.73 6.13 12.14
C PHE A 4 9.64 5.28 11.48
N LYS A 5 8.34 5.61 11.63
CA LYS A 5 7.26 4.88 10.93
C LYS A 5 7.32 5.02 9.41
N TYR A 6 7.75 6.17 8.87
CA TYR A 6 7.90 6.35 7.43
C TYR A 6 9.15 5.65 6.92
N ALA A 7 10.27 5.78 7.64
CA ALA A 7 11.51 5.08 7.28
C ALA A 7 11.31 3.56 7.29
N PHE A 8 10.67 3.03 8.35
CA PHE A 8 10.34 1.61 8.45
C PHE A 8 9.34 1.18 7.38
N GLY A 9 8.31 1.99 7.11
CA GLY A 9 7.38 1.73 6.01
C GLY A 9 8.08 1.68 4.66
N LEU A 10 9.00 2.60 4.39
CA LEU A 10 9.71 2.71 3.11
C LEU A 10 10.65 1.50 2.93
N ILE A 11 11.46 1.20 3.95
CA ILE A 11 12.36 0.05 3.95
C ILE A 11 11.56 -1.24 3.84
N GLY A 12 10.50 -1.39 4.64
CA GLY A 12 9.62 -2.55 4.63
C GLY A 12 8.94 -2.75 3.29
N CYS A 13 8.46 -1.67 2.66
CA CYS A 13 7.91 -1.73 1.32
C CYS A 13 8.93 -2.24 0.29
N ASN A 14 10.14 -1.68 0.31
CA ASN A 14 11.17 -2.05 -0.66
C ASN A 14 11.65 -3.49 -0.45
N ILE A 15 11.82 -3.94 0.80
CA ILE A 15 12.12 -5.34 1.12
C ILE A 15 11.00 -6.26 0.63
N TYR A 16 9.73 -5.91 0.89
CA TYR A 16 8.59 -6.71 0.46
C TYR A 16 8.51 -6.82 -1.07
N ARG A 17 8.77 -5.73 -1.79
CA ARG A 17 8.87 -5.69 -3.25
C ARG A 17 10.02 -6.56 -3.76
N LEU A 18 11.20 -6.48 -3.14
CA LEU A 18 12.37 -7.30 -3.48
C LEU A 18 12.13 -8.80 -3.24
N ALA A 19 11.34 -9.16 -2.23
CA ALA A 19 11.04 -10.56 -1.89
C ALA A 19 10.17 -11.29 -2.94
N ARG A 20 9.50 -10.56 -3.85
CA ARG A 20 8.69 -11.12 -4.95
C ARG A 20 7.70 -12.21 -4.53
N VAL A 21 7.07 -12.06 -3.36
CA VAL A 21 6.10 -13.02 -2.79
C VAL A 21 4.93 -13.29 -3.77
N PHE A 22 4.54 -12.27 -4.53
CA PHE A 22 3.62 -12.37 -5.66
C PHE A 22 4.27 -11.71 -6.90
N PRO A 23 3.88 -12.10 -8.12
CA PRO A 23 4.35 -11.45 -9.35
C PRO A 23 4.11 -9.94 -9.37
N ASN A 24 3.03 -9.48 -8.73
CA ASN A 24 2.79 -8.08 -8.41
C ASN A 24 2.56 -7.92 -6.90
N ASN A 25 3.59 -7.44 -6.20
CA ASN A 25 3.65 -7.30 -4.76
C ASN A 25 3.91 -5.84 -4.38
N ASP A 26 2.93 -4.95 -4.59
CA ASP A 26 3.06 -3.55 -4.20
C ASP A 26 2.45 -3.27 -2.80
N PRO A 27 3.28 -2.97 -1.79
CA PRO A 27 2.84 -2.63 -0.45
C PRO A 27 2.55 -1.15 -0.22
N ILE A 28 2.91 -0.28 -1.16
CA ILE A 28 2.87 1.18 -1.01
C ILE A 28 1.46 1.63 -0.68
N MET A 29 0.46 1.18 -1.43
CA MET A 29 -0.94 1.59 -1.22
C MET A 29 -1.44 1.21 0.18
N GLY A 30 -1.19 -0.02 0.63
CA GLY A 30 -1.64 -0.50 1.94
C GLY A 30 -1.05 0.28 3.11
N ILE A 31 0.19 0.76 2.99
CA ILE A 31 0.87 1.56 4.01
C ILE A 31 0.55 3.06 3.88
N MET A 32 0.40 3.55 2.65
CA MET A 32 0.16 4.96 2.35
C MET A 32 -1.20 5.43 2.88
N LEU A 33 -2.24 4.60 2.82
CA LEU A 33 -3.60 5.01 3.23
C LEU A 33 -3.69 5.42 4.72
N PRO A 34 -3.15 4.66 5.70
CA PRO A 34 -3.04 5.14 7.08
C PRO A 34 -2.32 6.49 7.22
N PHE A 35 -1.22 6.69 6.47
CA PHE A 35 -0.51 7.98 6.48
C PHE A 35 -1.35 9.10 5.87
N ALA A 36 -2.14 8.81 4.84
CA ALA A 36 -3.01 9.77 4.19
C ALA A 36 -4.11 10.25 5.16
N ARG A 37 -4.71 9.36 5.97
CA ARG A 37 -5.69 9.73 6.99
C ARG A 37 -5.08 10.49 8.16
N LYS A 38 -3.94 10.03 8.68
CA LYS A 38 -3.47 10.42 10.04
C LYS A 38 -2.46 11.55 10.08
N ASP A 39 -1.87 11.91 8.94
CA ASP A 39 -0.81 12.90 8.93
C ASP A 39 -1.09 14.06 7.95
N LYS A 40 -0.11 14.96 7.84
CA LYS A 40 -0.19 16.15 6.99
C LYS A 40 -0.28 15.73 5.51
N TRP A 41 -0.97 16.56 4.72
CA TRP A 41 -1.30 16.32 3.31
C TRP A 41 -0.14 15.87 2.42
N TRP A 42 1.08 16.34 2.69
CA TRP A 42 2.26 16.05 1.89
C TRP A 42 2.96 14.73 2.25
N LYS A 43 2.64 14.12 3.41
CA LYS A 43 3.41 12.98 3.91
C LYS A 43 3.10 11.67 3.19
N ALA A 44 1.83 11.39 2.92
CA ALA A 44 1.45 10.23 2.12
C ALA A 44 1.98 10.32 0.67
N PRO A 45 1.85 11.48 -0.04
CA PRO A 45 2.51 11.69 -1.32
C PRO A 45 4.01 11.47 -1.29
N ALA A 46 4.72 12.11 -0.35
CA ALA A 46 6.16 12.00 -0.26
C ALA A 46 6.60 10.56 0.06
N PHE A 47 5.90 9.88 0.96
CA PHE A 47 6.15 8.48 1.27
C PHE A 47 6.03 7.61 0.01
N ALA A 48 4.92 7.73 -0.72
CA ALA A 48 4.63 6.90 -1.87
C ALA A 48 5.62 7.17 -3.02
N PHE A 49 5.91 8.45 -3.29
CA PHE A 49 6.93 8.86 -4.25
C PHE A 49 8.29 8.28 -3.92
N LEU A 50 8.79 8.53 -2.69
CA LEU A 50 10.12 8.11 -2.29
C LEU A 50 10.25 6.58 -2.24
N THR A 51 9.19 5.87 -1.88
CA THR A 51 9.21 4.40 -1.87
C THR A 51 9.34 3.85 -3.29
N MET A 52 8.50 4.31 -4.24
CA MET A 52 8.61 3.88 -5.64
C MET A 52 9.97 4.28 -6.25
N PHE A 53 10.38 5.53 -6.06
CA PHE A 53 11.61 6.08 -6.63
C PHE A 53 12.85 5.37 -6.08
N SER A 54 12.92 5.12 -4.77
CA SER A 54 14.06 4.45 -4.15
C SER A 54 14.16 2.97 -4.54
N PHE A 55 13.03 2.30 -4.76
CA PHE A 55 13.04 0.93 -5.24
C PHE A 55 13.68 0.83 -6.63
N ASP A 56 13.25 1.68 -7.56
CA ASP A 56 13.77 1.69 -8.93
C ASP A 56 15.24 2.12 -8.96
N LEU A 57 15.63 3.12 -8.15
CA LEU A 57 17.01 3.54 -7.99
C LEU A 57 17.96 2.37 -7.64
N VAL A 58 17.50 1.42 -6.84
CA VAL A 58 18.30 0.26 -6.39
C VAL A 58 18.21 -0.93 -7.34
N THR A 59 17.16 -1.03 -8.16
CA THR A 59 16.87 -2.25 -8.94
C THR A 59 17.11 -2.06 -10.44
N SER A 60 16.31 -1.23 -11.10
CA SER A 60 16.31 -1.06 -12.56
C SER A 60 16.97 0.24 -13.03
N GLY A 61 17.34 1.12 -12.11
CA GLY A 61 17.71 2.51 -12.40
C GLY A 61 16.49 3.41 -12.57
N ILE A 62 16.74 4.72 -12.59
CA ILE A 62 15.70 5.74 -12.76
C ILE A 62 15.42 5.94 -14.25
N GLY A 63 14.15 5.76 -14.64
CA GLY A 63 13.69 5.99 -16.01
C GLY A 63 12.33 6.68 -16.07
N LEU A 64 11.78 6.81 -17.28
CA LEU A 64 10.45 7.39 -17.49
C LEU A 64 9.37 6.63 -16.71
N TRP A 65 9.48 5.31 -16.64
CA TRP A 65 8.58 4.48 -15.84
C TRP A 65 8.61 4.84 -14.34
N THR A 66 9.79 5.10 -13.77
CA THR A 66 9.94 5.54 -12.38
C THR A 66 9.18 6.83 -12.13
N TRP A 67 9.29 7.81 -13.02
CA TRP A 67 8.56 9.07 -12.90
C TRP A 67 7.06 8.88 -12.98
N VAL A 68 6.58 8.13 -13.97
CA VAL A 68 5.16 7.85 -14.17
C VAL A 68 4.54 7.18 -12.94
N THR A 69 5.17 6.13 -12.43
CA THR A 69 4.67 5.38 -11.28
C THR A 69 4.79 6.16 -9.98
N ALA A 70 5.94 6.79 -9.70
CA ALA A 70 6.13 7.55 -8.47
C ALA A 70 5.22 8.77 -8.38
N ILE A 71 5.00 9.48 -9.49
CA ILE A 71 4.06 10.62 -9.55
C ILE A 71 2.62 10.13 -9.40
N THR A 72 2.21 9.05 -10.09
CA THR A 72 0.86 8.48 -9.94
C THR A 72 0.59 8.10 -8.48
N TYR A 73 1.54 7.43 -7.84
CA TYR A 73 1.44 7.10 -6.41
C TYR A 73 1.35 8.35 -5.52
N ALA A 74 2.18 9.37 -5.79
CA ALA A 74 2.16 10.63 -5.04
C ALA A 74 0.80 11.33 -5.14
N LEU A 75 0.23 11.40 -6.34
CA LEU A 75 -1.08 11.99 -6.61
C LEU A 75 -2.19 11.23 -5.91
N LEU A 76 -2.16 9.89 -5.93
CA LEU A 76 -3.12 9.06 -5.18
C LEU A 76 -2.98 9.29 -3.67
N GLY A 77 -1.76 9.39 -3.14
CA GLY A 77 -1.52 9.74 -1.74
C GLY A 77 -2.14 11.09 -1.35
N ALA A 78 -2.07 12.08 -2.25
CA ALA A 78 -2.65 13.39 -2.03
C ALA A 78 -4.19 13.30 -2.08
N ALA A 79 -4.73 12.64 -3.10
CA ALA A 79 -6.16 12.43 -3.27
C ALA A 79 -6.77 11.73 -2.05
N PHE A 80 -6.13 10.67 -1.54
CA PHE A 80 -6.60 9.97 -0.36
C PHE A 80 -6.52 10.79 0.92
N HIS A 81 -5.55 11.70 1.04
CA HIS A 81 -5.53 12.63 2.17
C HIS A 81 -6.80 13.49 2.17
N PHE A 82 -7.16 14.07 1.02
CA PHE A 82 -8.38 14.86 0.90
C PHE A 82 -9.66 14.03 1.05
N TYR A 83 -9.65 12.77 0.62
CA TYR A 83 -10.76 11.84 0.84
C TYR A 83 -10.99 11.55 2.33
N PHE A 84 -9.92 11.35 3.11
CA PHE A 84 -10.02 10.99 4.52
C PHE A 84 -10.19 12.18 5.46
N ARG A 85 -9.76 13.39 5.07
CA ARG A 85 -9.73 14.55 5.99
C ARG A 85 -11.10 14.93 6.59
N PHE A 86 -12.18 14.55 5.92
CA PHE A 86 -13.55 14.83 6.35
C PHE A 86 -14.23 13.63 7.03
N LYS A 87 -13.49 12.54 7.28
CA LYS A 87 -14.03 11.33 7.91
C LYS A 87 -13.55 11.23 9.35
N GLU A 88 -14.47 11.44 10.29
CA GLU A 88 -14.19 11.27 11.72
C GLU A 88 -13.86 9.80 12.05
N LYS A 89 -14.67 8.88 11.51
CA LYS A 89 -14.55 7.44 11.73
C LYS A 89 -14.22 6.73 10.42
N VAL A 90 -13.17 5.92 10.45
CA VAL A 90 -12.74 5.10 9.32
C VAL A 90 -12.49 3.69 9.84
N SER A 91 -13.07 2.71 9.15
CA SER A 91 -12.93 1.30 9.50
C SER A 91 -11.96 0.60 8.55
N ILE A 92 -11.54 -0.62 8.88
CA ILE A 92 -10.79 -1.48 7.94
C ILE A 92 -11.53 -1.65 6.61
N LYS A 93 -12.87 -1.75 6.61
CA LYS A 93 -13.66 -1.83 5.37
C LYS A 93 -13.50 -0.58 4.50
N THR A 94 -13.46 0.61 5.13
CA THR A 94 -13.24 1.86 4.42
C THR A 94 -11.82 1.90 3.82
N TYR A 95 -10.82 1.40 4.54
CA TYR A 95 -9.48 1.26 4.01
C TYR A 95 -9.41 0.29 2.83
N LEU A 96 -10.05 -0.88 2.93
CA LEU A 96 -10.12 -1.85 1.84
C LEU A 96 -10.78 -1.26 0.59
N GLY A 97 -11.88 -0.53 0.75
CA GLY A 97 -12.54 0.18 -0.36
C GLY A 97 -11.65 1.26 -0.98
N ALA A 98 -10.95 2.05 -0.16
CA ALA A 98 -10.00 3.05 -0.63
C ALA A 98 -8.80 2.39 -1.35
N GLY A 99 -8.27 1.29 -0.81
CA GLY A 99 -7.20 0.51 -1.43
C GLY A 99 -7.62 -0.07 -2.76
N ALA A 100 -8.82 -0.63 -2.86
CA ALA A 100 -9.36 -1.13 -4.12
C ALA A 100 -9.49 -0.01 -5.17
N LEU A 101 -10.06 1.13 -4.80
CA LEU A 101 -10.15 2.29 -5.68
C LEU A 101 -8.77 2.79 -6.12
N GLY A 102 -7.82 2.85 -5.19
CA GLY A 102 -6.46 3.29 -5.45
C GLY A 102 -5.72 2.36 -6.41
N VAL A 103 -5.85 1.04 -6.22
CA VAL A 103 -5.29 0.02 -7.12
C VAL A 103 -5.89 0.16 -8.51
N LEU A 104 -7.22 0.21 -8.63
CA LEU A 104 -7.89 0.35 -9.92
C LEU A 104 -7.44 1.62 -10.66
N ALA A 105 -7.35 2.75 -9.95
CA ALA A 105 -6.88 4.01 -10.52
C ALA A 105 -5.40 3.93 -10.94
N PHE A 106 -4.54 3.38 -10.09
CA PHE A 106 -3.11 3.24 -10.38
C PHE A 106 -2.87 2.35 -11.61
N ASP A 107 -3.49 1.18 -11.63
CA ASP A 107 -3.33 0.17 -12.67
C ASP A 107 -3.94 0.63 -14.00
N PHE A 108 -5.06 1.35 -13.96
CA PHE A 108 -5.63 1.95 -15.15
C PHE A 108 -4.71 3.03 -15.74
N VAL A 109 -4.21 3.95 -14.92
CA VAL A 109 -3.32 5.03 -15.39
C VAL A 109 -2.00 4.46 -15.90
N THR A 110 -1.33 3.62 -15.12
CA THR A 110 0.03 3.16 -15.42
C THR A 110 0.04 2.01 -16.43
N GLY A 111 -0.85 1.03 -16.27
CA GLY A 111 -0.89 -0.17 -17.10
C GLY A 111 -1.67 0.01 -18.40
N VAL A 112 -2.87 0.59 -18.34
CA VAL A 112 -3.76 0.69 -19.52
C VAL A 112 -3.52 1.96 -20.32
N LEU A 113 -3.40 3.11 -19.68
CA LEU A 113 -3.27 4.39 -20.41
C LEU A 113 -1.83 4.65 -20.85
N LEU A 114 -0.87 4.54 -19.93
CA LEU A 114 0.52 4.93 -20.19
C LEU A 114 1.38 3.76 -20.67
N GLY A 115 1.10 2.54 -20.22
CA GLY A 115 1.83 1.32 -20.62
C GLY A 115 1.97 1.14 -22.13
N PRO A 116 0.86 1.14 -22.92
CA PRO A 116 0.91 1.04 -24.38
C PRO A 116 1.86 2.03 -25.04
N ALA A 117 1.76 3.31 -24.65
CA ALA A 117 2.56 4.37 -25.22
C ALA A 117 4.05 4.24 -24.86
N LEU A 118 4.36 3.79 -23.64
CA LEU A 118 5.74 3.68 -23.15
C LEU A 118 6.46 2.44 -23.66
N PHE A 119 5.73 1.34 -23.88
CA PHE A 119 6.31 0.03 -24.24
C PHE A 119 5.99 -0.41 -25.67
N GLY A 120 5.27 0.41 -26.44
CA GLY A 120 4.93 0.12 -27.84
C GLY A 120 4.01 -1.08 -28.02
N MET A 121 3.15 -1.38 -27.03
CA MET A 121 2.24 -2.53 -27.06
C MET A 121 0.81 -2.12 -27.41
N PRO A 122 -0.01 -3.00 -28.03
CA PRO A 122 -1.43 -2.73 -28.27
C PRO A 122 -2.21 -2.50 -26.96
N ILE A 123 -3.17 -1.58 -26.97
CA ILE A 123 -3.98 -1.26 -25.79
C ILE A 123 -4.83 -2.43 -25.33
N GLU A 124 -5.31 -3.26 -26.26
CA GLU A 124 -6.11 -4.45 -25.97
C GLU A 124 -5.27 -5.48 -25.20
N MET A 125 -4.01 -5.66 -25.60
CA MET A 125 -3.08 -6.54 -24.91
C MET A 125 -2.73 -6.01 -23.52
N ALA A 126 -2.56 -4.69 -23.38
CA ALA A 126 -2.31 -4.06 -22.09
C ALA A 126 -3.50 -4.24 -21.15
N PHE A 127 -4.70 -3.98 -21.65
CA PHE A 127 -5.95 -4.14 -20.89
C PHE A 127 -6.15 -5.58 -20.41
N LEU A 128 -6.02 -6.57 -21.30
CA LEU A 128 -6.18 -7.97 -20.94
C LEU A 128 -5.11 -8.46 -19.95
N GLY A 129 -3.86 -8.05 -20.14
CA GLY A 129 -2.77 -8.33 -19.20
C GLY A 129 -2.96 -7.66 -17.84
N GLN A 130 -3.65 -6.51 -17.81
CA GLN A 130 -3.89 -5.76 -16.59
C GLN A 130 -4.88 -6.46 -15.66
N ILE A 131 -5.81 -7.27 -16.17
CA ILE A 131 -6.82 -7.97 -15.34
C ILE A 131 -6.17 -8.87 -14.27
N PRO A 132 -5.35 -9.89 -14.62
CA PRO A 132 -4.70 -10.72 -13.61
C PRO A 132 -3.71 -9.93 -12.74
N PHE A 133 -3.04 -8.92 -13.31
CA PHE A 133 -2.14 -8.04 -12.56
C PHE A 133 -2.87 -7.29 -11.44
N THR A 134 -4.04 -6.73 -11.77
CA THR A 134 -4.90 -5.98 -10.84
C THR A 134 -5.43 -6.87 -9.74
N ILE A 135 -5.83 -8.11 -10.05
CA ILE A 135 -6.31 -9.06 -9.04
C ILE A 135 -5.22 -9.33 -8.01
N MET A 136 -3.98 -9.60 -8.45
CA MET A 136 -2.85 -9.80 -7.54
C MET A 136 -2.54 -8.53 -6.71
N HIS A 137 -2.61 -7.35 -7.34
CA HIS A 137 -2.43 -6.07 -6.67
C HIS A 137 -3.46 -5.88 -5.54
N LEU A 138 -4.73 -6.13 -5.84
CA LEU A 138 -5.84 -6.03 -4.88
C LEU A 138 -5.65 -6.99 -3.70
N MET A 139 -5.21 -8.22 -3.96
CA MET A 139 -4.93 -9.20 -2.90
C MET A 139 -3.80 -8.75 -1.97
N SER A 140 -2.67 -8.31 -2.55
CA SER A 140 -1.52 -7.80 -1.79
C SER A 140 -1.89 -6.60 -0.93
N VAL A 141 -2.56 -5.60 -1.52
CA VAL A 141 -2.99 -4.38 -0.82
C VAL A 141 -4.00 -4.70 0.27
N SER A 142 -4.96 -5.59 0.01
CA SER A 142 -5.96 -5.99 1.01
C SER A 142 -5.32 -6.68 2.21
N ALA A 143 -4.40 -7.62 1.98
CA ALA A 143 -3.67 -8.29 3.04
C ALA A 143 -2.88 -7.29 3.91
N LEU A 144 -2.17 -6.36 3.28
CA LEU A 144 -1.39 -5.35 3.98
C LEU A 144 -2.25 -4.33 4.73
N ILE A 145 -3.39 -3.93 4.18
CA ILE A 145 -4.35 -3.08 4.89
C ILE A 145 -4.78 -3.76 6.19
N ILE A 146 -5.16 -5.04 6.13
CA ILE A 146 -5.63 -5.79 7.30
C ILE A 146 -4.52 -5.90 8.36
N VAL A 147 -3.28 -6.18 7.94
CA VAL A 147 -2.15 -6.40 8.84
C VAL A 147 -1.59 -5.11 9.41
N VAL A 148 -1.39 -4.08 8.57
CA VAL A 148 -0.59 -2.90 8.92
C VAL A 148 -1.43 -1.76 9.49
N THR A 149 -2.67 -1.58 9.03
CA THR A 149 -3.54 -0.49 9.51
C THR A 149 -3.70 -0.44 11.04
N PRO A 150 -3.88 -1.57 11.76
CA PRO A 150 -3.93 -1.60 13.23
C PRO A 150 -2.77 -0.90 13.93
N TYR A 151 -1.59 -0.91 13.32
CA TYR A 151 -0.36 -0.36 13.90
C TYR A 151 -0.13 1.10 13.48
N LEU A 152 -0.50 1.45 12.26
CA LEU A 152 -0.27 2.80 11.70
C LEU A 152 -1.41 3.77 11.99
N ASP A 153 -2.63 3.26 12.13
CA ASP A 153 -3.80 4.01 12.53
C ASP A 153 -4.60 3.28 13.61
N LYS A 154 -4.25 3.59 14.86
CA LYS A 154 -4.88 3.02 16.05
C LYS A 154 -6.33 3.45 16.24
N ASP A 155 -6.76 4.51 15.55
CA ASP A 155 -8.12 5.05 15.63
C ASP A 155 -9.02 4.48 14.52
N ALA A 156 -8.55 3.45 13.81
CA ALA A 156 -9.37 2.70 12.87
C ALA A 156 -10.36 1.80 13.64
N GLU A 157 -11.65 1.90 13.31
CA GLU A 157 -12.67 1.05 13.91
C GLU A 157 -12.60 -0.37 13.34
N ASN A 158 -13.00 -1.37 14.14
CA ASN A 158 -13.00 -2.79 13.77
C ASN A 158 -11.62 -3.36 13.41
N VAL A 159 -10.54 -2.81 13.97
CA VAL A 159 -9.25 -3.50 14.01
C VAL A 159 -9.47 -4.85 14.69
N PRO A 160 -9.26 -5.99 14.01
CA PRO A 160 -9.35 -7.29 14.67
C PRO A 160 -8.17 -7.43 15.63
N VAL A 161 -8.30 -6.87 16.84
CA VAL A 161 -7.43 -7.14 17.99
C VAL A 161 -7.48 -8.65 18.37
N ILE A 162 -8.42 -9.39 17.77
CA ILE A 162 -8.75 -10.78 18.05
C ILE A 162 -7.58 -11.74 17.76
N VAL A 163 -6.71 -11.46 16.78
CA VAL A 163 -5.59 -12.39 16.48
C VAL A 163 -4.43 -12.21 17.47
N LEU A 164 -4.07 -10.99 17.86
CA LEU A 164 -3.00 -10.82 18.86
C LEU A 164 -3.43 -11.18 20.27
N LYS A 165 -4.66 -10.83 20.71
CA LYS A 165 -5.10 -11.18 22.06
C LYS A 165 -5.19 -12.70 22.26
N LYS A 166 -5.70 -13.45 21.28
CA LYS A 166 -5.79 -14.91 21.39
C LYS A 166 -4.42 -15.58 21.37
N SER A 167 -3.50 -15.14 20.53
CA SER A 167 -2.14 -15.70 20.49
C SER A 167 -1.33 -15.36 21.74
N VAL A 168 -1.43 -14.13 22.25
CA VAL A 168 -0.77 -13.71 23.51
C VAL A 168 -1.40 -14.39 24.73
N GLN A 169 -2.73 -14.59 24.75
CA GLN A 169 -3.39 -15.36 25.80
C GLN A 169 -3.03 -16.85 25.73
N ALA A 170 -2.93 -17.45 24.54
CA ALA A 170 -2.52 -18.84 24.37
C ALA A 170 -1.07 -19.07 24.82
N ILE A 171 -0.16 -18.15 24.49
CA ILE A 171 1.23 -18.18 24.98
C ILE A 171 1.25 -17.98 26.51
N GLY A 172 0.49 -17.02 27.03
CA GLY A 172 0.39 -16.78 28.47
C GLY A 172 -0.17 -17.98 29.27
N GLN A 173 -1.05 -18.78 28.67
CA GLN A 173 -1.56 -20.02 29.28
C GLN A 173 -0.52 -21.15 29.25
N LEU A 174 0.29 -21.26 28.18
CA LEU A 174 1.41 -22.20 28.11
C LEU A 174 2.47 -21.96 29.20
N PHE A 175 2.69 -20.71 29.60
CA PHE A 175 3.63 -20.36 30.68
C PHE A 175 3.04 -20.45 32.10
N LYS A 176 1.71 -20.47 32.26
CA LYS A 176 1.04 -20.64 33.56
C LYS A 176 0.86 -22.11 34.00
N LEU A 177 1.15 -23.08 33.12
CA LEU A 177 1.07 -24.52 33.41
C LEU A 177 2.40 -25.13 33.88
N ARG A 178 3.39 -24.31 34.23
CA ARG A 178 4.62 -24.72 34.92
C ARG A 178 4.74 -24.02 36.26
N VAL A 179 3.95 -24.46 37.24
CA VAL A 179 4.23 -24.32 38.68
C VAL A 179 3.93 -25.66 39.33
#